data_AF-A0A2N5KGA9-F1
#
_entry.id   AF-A0A2N5KGA9-F1
#
_cell.length_a   1.000
_cell.length_b   1.000
_cell.length_c   1.000
_cell.angle_alpha   90.00
_cell.angle_beta   90.00
_cell.angle_gamma   90.00
#
_symmetry.space_group_name_H-M   'P 1'
#
loop_
_entity.id
_entity.type
_entity.pdbx_description
1 polymer ?
#
loop_
_entity_poly.entity_id
_entity_poly.type
_entity_poly.pdbx_seq_one_letter_code
_entity_poly.pdbx_strand_id
1 'polypeptide(L)'
;MQAYQHIVSGGRGKGEEVLVAIADGGVGVRETLSRNPAYAEHTKTDNDALRHALKMGVTGTGEIGRGGGLAVVGQIAARAGGSLSLRSGSGRVTHYGDRTNSRNVPPFPGTFVRVSLPRKAAEEPAS
;
A
#
# COMPACT_ATOMS: atom_id res chain seq x y z
N MET A 1 -14.68 -22.65 3.53
CA MET A 1 -13.59 -21.82 2.96
C MET A 1 -14.21 -20.71 2.15
N GLN A 2 -14.25 -19.48 2.67
CA GLN A 2 -14.80 -18.34 1.93
C GLN A 2 -13.66 -17.77 1.08
N ALA A 3 -13.75 -17.93 -0.23
CA ALA A 3 -12.80 -17.33 -1.16
C ALA A 3 -12.88 -15.81 -0.98
N TYR A 4 -11.85 -15.21 -0.38
CA TYR A 4 -11.67 -13.77 -0.40
C TYR A 4 -11.41 -13.39 -1.85
N GLN A 5 -12.47 -13.05 -2.59
CA GLN A 5 -12.32 -12.27 -3.81
C GLN A 5 -11.68 -10.96 -3.39
N HIS A 6 -10.36 -10.85 -3.55
CA HIS A 6 -9.66 -9.60 -3.42
C HIS A 6 -10.24 -8.68 -4.49
N ILE A 7 -11.19 -7.83 -4.09
CA ILE A 7 -11.76 -6.78 -4.92
C ILE A 7 -10.58 -6.04 -5.56
N VAL A 8 -10.38 -6.34 -6.85
CA VAL A 8 -9.59 -5.56 -7.79
C VAL A 8 -10.47 -4.36 -8.05
N SER A 9 -10.17 -3.25 -7.39
CA SER A 9 -10.85 -1.99 -7.64
C SER A 9 -10.47 -1.51 -9.04
N GLY A 10 -11.44 -1.48 -9.94
CA GLY A 10 -11.32 -0.91 -11.29
C GLY A 10 -11.45 -1.97 -12.38
N GLY A 11 -12.40 -1.78 -13.30
CA GLY A 11 -12.52 -2.63 -14.49
C GLY A 11 -11.21 -2.62 -15.25
N ARG A 12 -10.52 -3.76 -15.27
CA ARG A 12 -9.32 -3.96 -16.08
C ARG A 12 -9.74 -4.61 -17.38
N GLY A 13 -9.32 -4.04 -18.50
CA GLY A 13 -9.33 -4.77 -19.76
C GLY A 13 -8.60 -6.11 -19.60
N LYS A 14 -9.00 -7.13 -20.36
CA LYS A 14 -8.35 -8.44 -20.38
C LYS A 14 -6.85 -8.25 -20.65
N GLY A 15 -6.01 -8.49 -19.65
CA GLY A 15 -4.56 -8.33 -19.76
C GLY A 15 -3.85 -9.12 -18.67
N GLU A 16 -2.67 -9.66 -19.01
CA GLU A 16 -1.82 -10.39 -18.07
C GLU A 16 -1.27 -9.42 -17.00
N GLU A 17 -1.23 -9.84 -15.74
CA GLU A 17 -0.64 -9.07 -14.65
C GLU A 17 0.28 -9.93 -13.78
N VAL A 18 1.31 -9.32 -13.22
CA VAL A 18 2.11 -9.90 -12.14
C VAL A 18 1.61 -9.35 -10.82
N LEU A 19 1.29 -10.26 -9.89
CA LEU A 19 0.96 -9.94 -8.51
C LEU A 19 2.10 -10.37 -7.59
N VAL A 20 2.68 -9.42 -6.88
CA VAL A 20 3.65 -9.68 -5.81
C VAL A 20 2.97 -9.41 -4.49
N ALA A 21 2.91 -10.40 -3.61
CA ALA A 21 2.33 -10.25 -2.29
C ALA A 21 3.31 -10.71 -1.21
N ILE A 22 3.43 -9.89 -0.16
CA ILE A 22 4.27 -10.17 1.01
C ILE A 22 3.39 -10.00 2.24
N ALA A 23 3.49 -10.95 3.16
CA ALA A 23 2.77 -10.90 4.42
C ALA A 23 3.68 -11.33 5.56
N ASP A 24 3.56 -10.65 6.70
CA ASP A 24 4.22 -11.01 7.95
C ASP A 24 3.23 -10.93 9.12
N GLY A 25 3.57 -11.59 10.23
CA GLY A 25 2.80 -11.59 11.47
C GLY A 25 3.33 -10.66 12.55
N GLY A 26 4.03 -9.58 12.18
CA GLY A 26 4.63 -8.63 13.12
C GLY A 26 3.61 -7.74 13.84
N VAL A 27 4.11 -6.69 14.49
CA VAL A 27 3.29 -5.71 15.24
C VAL A 27 2.43 -4.80 14.35
N GLY A 28 2.73 -4.75 13.05
CA GLY A 28 2.01 -3.93 12.08
C GLY A 28 2.49 -2.49 11.98
N VAL A 29 1.92 -1.76 11.03
CA VAL A 29 2.42 -0.46 10.59
C VAL A 29 2.17 0.64 11.62
N ARG A 30 0.97 0.68 12.22
CA ARG A 30 0.62 1.72 13.19
C ARG A 30 1.53 1.68 14.42
N GLU A 31 1.71 0.49 15.01
CA GLU A 31 2.58 0.33 16.17
C GLU A 31 4.05 0.59 15.82
N THR A 32 4.50 0.15 14.64
CA THR A 32 5.87 0.43 14.19
C THR A 32 6.12 1.93 14.05
N LEU A 33 5.20 2.67 13.43
CA LEU A 33 5.34 4.11 13.23
C LEU A 33 5.14 4.91 14.53
N SER A 34 4.31 4.45 15.46
CA SER A 34 4.07 5.17 16.73
C SER A 34 5.29 5.21 17.64
N ARG A 35 6.31 4.39 17.36
CA ARG A 35 7.61 4.42 18.06
C ARG A 35 8.43 5.66 17.71
N ASN A 36 8.11 6.34 16.61
CA ASN A 36 8.70 7.62 16.25
C ASN A 36 7.74 8.75 16.64
N PRO A 37 8.04 9.56 17.69
CA PRO A 37 7.16 10.61 18.16
C PRO A 37 6.82 11.67 17.10
N ALA A 38 7.67 11.84 16.07
CA ALA A 38 7.41 12.75 14.96
C ALA A 38 6.16 12.40 14.16
N TYR A 39 5.65 11.16 14.29
CA TYR A 39 4.48 10.67 13.57
C TYR A 39 3.25 10.47 14.46
N ALA A 40 3.26 10.96 15.70
CA ALA A 40 2.14 10.78 16.63
C ALA A 40 0.78 11.21 16.02
N GLU A 41 0.77 12.34 15.31
CA GLU A 41 -0.43 12.86 14.62
C GLU A 41 -0.89 11.97 13.45
N HIS A 42 -0.02 11.12 12.92
CA HIS A 42 -0.25 10.24 11.79
C HIS A 42 -0.50 8.78 12.20
N THR A 43 -0.52 8.48 13.51
CA THR A 43 -0.74 7.13 14.03
C THR A 43 -2.02 7.02 14.86
N LYS A 44 -2.97 7.95 14.68
CA LYS A 44 -4.28 7.94 15.37
C LYS A 44 -5.15 6.76 14.96
N THR A 45 -5.13 6.38 13.68
CA THR A 45 -5.82 5.20 13.15
C THR A 45 -4.90 4.36 12.28
N ASP A 46 -5.31 3.13 11.97
CA ASP A 46 -4.55 2.26 11.07
C ASP A 46 -4.47 2.86 9.67
N ASN A 47 -5.55 3.46 9.17
CA ASN A 47 -5.54 4.10 7.85
C ASN A 47 -4.62 5.33 7.81
N ASP A 48 -4.55 6.11 8.88
CA ASP A 48 -3.64 7.27 8.95
C ASP A 48 -2.19 6.79 8.87
N ALA A 49 -1.85 5.77 9.66
CA ALA A 49 -0.50 5.21 9.69
C ALA A 49 -0.12 4.61 8.32
N LEU A 50 -1.05 3.87 7.70
CA LEU A 50 -0.84 3.29 6.37
C LEU A 50 -0.67 4.37 5.29
N ARG A 51 -1.48 5.44 5.31
CA ARG A 51 -1.33 6.57 4.37
C ARG A 51 0.00 7.28 4.57
N HIS A 52 0.43 7.45 5.83
CA HIS A 52 1.69 8.07 6.15
C HIS A 52 2.88 7.23 5.71
N ALA A 53 2.83 5.90 5.90
CA ALA A 53 3.86 4.95 5.47
C ALA A 53 4.15 4.96 3.95
N LEU A 54 3.24 5.49 3.13
CA LEU A 54 3.41 5.63 1.69
C LEU A 54 4.15 6.92 1.27
N LYS A 55 4.58 7.75 2.22
CA LYS A 55 5.36 8.95 1.96
C LYS A 55 6.86 8.65 1.99
N MET A 56 7.61 9.36 1.14
CA MET A 56 9.07 9.26 1.12
C MET A 56 9.67 9.66 2.48
N GLY A 57 10.64 8.87 2.95
CA GLY A 57 11.38 9.12 4.19
C GLY A 57 10.64 8.71 5.46
N VAL A 58 9.45 8.09 5.36
CA VAL A 58 8.71 7.64 6.55
C VAL A 58 9.23 6.29 7.02
N THR A 59 9.77 6.25 8.24
CA THR A 59 10.36 5.05 8.85
C THR A 59 10.14 5.00 10.37
N GLY A 60 9.85 3.82 10.90
CA GLY A 60 9.74 3.61 12.35
C GLY A 60 11.07 3.74 13.12
N THR A 61 12.22 3.66 12.44
CA THR A 61 13.55 3.69 13.08
C THR A 61 14.17 5.08 13.21
N GLY A 62 13.64 6.09 12.51
CA GLY A 62 14.19 7.45 12.48
C GLY A 62 15.57 7.60 11.78
N GLU A 63 16.11 6.51 11.21
CA GLU A 63 17.42 6.53 10.54
C GLU A 63 17.36 7.29 9.20
N ILE A 64 18.33 8.20 9.00
CA ILE A 64 18.49 8.97 7.75
C ILE A 64 18.75 8.00 6.59
N GLY A 65 18.03 8.18 5.48
CA GLY A 65 18.16 7.36 4.27
C GLY A 65 17.24 6.13 4.21
N ARG A 66 16.43 5.87 5.23
CA ARG A 66 15.37 4.83 5.21
C ARG A 66 13.99 5.40 4.88
N GLY A 67 12.99 4.53 4.70
CA GLY A 67 11.59 4.92 4.57
C GLY A 67 11.12 5.30 3.16
N GLY A 68 11.86 4.93 2.11
CA GLY A 68 11.46 5.21 0.72
C GLY A 68 10.79 4.04 -0.02
N GLY A 69 11.01 2.80 0.43
CA GLY A 69 10.70 1.60 -0.36
C GLY A 69 9.23 1.50 -0.79
N LEU A 70 8.29 1.60 0.15
CA LEU A 70 6.86 1.51 -0.15
C LEU A 70 6.37 2.64 -1.05
N ALA A 71 6.86 3.85 -0.82
CA ALA A 71 6.53 5.02 -1.63
C ALA A 71 6.99 4.83 -3.10
N VAL A 72 8.25 4.40 -3.29
CA VAL A 72 8.82 4.15 -4.62
C VAL A 72 8.08 3.01 -5.34
N VAL A 73 7.84 1.89 -4.67
CA VAL A 73 7.11 0.76 -5.26
C VAL A 73 5.68 1.16 -5.63
N GLY A 74 5.02 1.96 -4.78
CA GLY A 74 3.70 2.51 -5.07
C GLY A 74 3.69 3.38 -6.33
N GLN A 75 4.66 4.27 -6.47
CA GLN A 75 4.82 5.12 -7.64
C GLN A 75 5.11 4.33 -8.92
N ILE A 76 6.01 3.33 -8.86
CA ILE A 76 6.33 2.44 -9.98
C ILE A 76 5.06 1.71 -10.43
N ALA A 77 4.33 1.10 -9.49
CA ALA A 77 3.11 0.38 -9.80
C ALA A 77 2.05 1.31 -10.39
N ALA A 78 1.84 2.49 -9.82
CA ALA A 78 0.88 3.47 -10.33
C ALA A 78 1.21 3.93 -11.76
N ARG A 79 2.48 4.25 -12.04
CA ARG A 79 2.94 4.64 -13.39
C ARG A 79 2.77 3.54 -14.42
N ALA A 80 2.90 2.28 -14.01
CA ALA A 80 2.66 1.13 -14.88
C ALA A 80 1.15 0.88 -15.13
N GLY A 81 0.21 1.62 -14.53
CA GLY A 81 -1.22 1.31 -14.58
C GLY A 81 -1.65 0.22 -13.58
N GLY A 82 -0.74 -0.12 -12.67
CA GLY A 82 -0.92 -1.08 -11.59
C GLY A 82 -1.42 -0.46 -10.29
N SER A 83 -1.20 -1.17 -9.18
CA SER A 83 -1.58 -0.69 -7.84
C SER A 83 -0.71 -1.28 -6.76
N LEU A 84 -0.59 -0.57 -5.64
CA LEU A 84 -0.06 -1.07 -4.39
C LEU A 84 -1.16 -1.01 -3.31
N SER A 85 -1.41 -2.12 -2.62
CA SER A 85 -2.36 -2.22 -1.52
C SER A 85 -1.63 -2.65 -0.25
N LEU A 86 -1.79 -1.88 0.83
CA LEU A 86 -1.37 -2.25 2.17
C LEU A 86 -2.58 -2.59 3.03
N ARG A 87 -2.40 -3.56 3.93
CA ARG A 87 -3.33 -3.86 5.02
C ARG A 87 -2.52 -4.15 6.29
N SER A 88 -2.94 -3.56 7.39
CA SER A 88 -2.35 -3.79 8.72
C SER A 88 -3.35 -3.34 9.76
N GLY A 89 -3.57 -4.15 10.81
CA GLY A 89 -4.67 -3.92 11.72
C GLY A 89 -6.00 -3.89 10.95
N SER A 90 -6.86 -2.93 11.28
CA SER A 90 -8.15 -2.70 10.62
C SER A 90 -8.06 -1.88 9.32
N GLY A 91 -6.90 -1.30 9.01
CA GLY A 91 -6.73 -0.40 7.87
C GLY A 91 -6.42 -1.13 6.57
N ARG A 92 -6.92 -0.61 5.46
CA ARG A 92 -6.47 -0.96 4.10
C ARG A 92 -6.35 0.29 3.26
N VAL A 93 -5.16 0.52 2.69
CA VAL A 93 -4.88 1.61 1.76
C VAL A 93 -4.49 1.03 0.40
N THR A 94 -5.05 1.55 -0.68
CA THR A 94 -4.66 1.21 -2.05
C THR A 94 -4.27 2.47 -2.80
N HIS A 95 -3.06 2.49 -3.35
CA HIS A 95 -2.52 3.52 -4.22
C HIS A 95 -2.49 3.05 -5.68
N TYR A 96 -3.02 3.84 -6.60
CA TYR A 96 -3.12 3.54 -8.03
C TYR A 96 -3.31 4.84 -8.83
N GLY A 97 -2.59 4.99 -9.95
CA GLY A 97 -2.55 6.26 -10.67
C GLY A 97 -2.20 7.43 -9.73
N ASP A 98 -3.01 8.48 -9.74
CA ASP A 98 -2.94 9.64 -8.84
C ASP A 98 -3.81 9.50 -7.57
N ARG A 99 -4.45 8.34 -7.36
CA ARG A 99 -5.45 8.13 -6.31
C ARG A 99 -4.93 7.27 -5.17
N THR A 100 -5.40 7.60 -3.97
CA THR A 100 -5.18 6.79 -2.76
C THR A 100 -6.49 6.62 -2.01
N ASN A 101 -7.04 5.41 -2.05
CA ASN A 101 -8.26 5.04 -1.33
C ASN A 101 -7.90 4.35 0.00
N SER A 102 -8.64 4.63 1.07
CA SER A 102 -8.56 3.89 2.33
C SER A 102 -9.92 3.43 2.80
N ARG A 103 -9.96 2.28 3.47
CA ARG A 103 -11.17 1.78 4.12
C ARG A 103 -10.81 0.89 5.30
N ASN A 104 -11.74 0.77 6.24
CA ASN A 104 -11.65 -0.25 7.27
C ASN A 104 -12.02 -1.63 6.69
N VAL A 105 -11.33 -2.66 7.15
CA VAL A 105 -11.52 -4.07 6.79
C VAL A 105 -11.36 -4.92 8.07
N PRO A 106 -11.75 -6.21 8.06
CA PRO A 106 -11.43 -7.09 9.18
C PRO A 106 -9.94 -7.02 9.54
N PRO A 107 -9.58 -7.09 10.83
CA PRO A 107 -8.18 -6.99 11.24
C PRO A 107 -7.26 -7.99 10.54
N PHE A 108 -6.04 -7.58 10.21
CA PHE A 108 -4.96 -8.46 9.77
C PHE A 108 -3.79 -8.34 10.75
N PRO A 109 -3.29 -9.44 11.32
CA PRO A 109 -2.09 -9.41 12.16
C PRO A 109 -0.87 -9.06 11.31
N GLY A 110 -0.01 -8.15 11.78
CA GLY A 110 1.16 -7.71 11.02
C GLY A 110 0.84 -6.86 9.81
N THR A 111 1.59 -7.06 8.73
CA THR A 111 1.47 -6.27 7.50
C THR A 111 1.28 -7.18 6.30
N PHE A 112 0.34 -6.82 5.43
CA PHE A 112 0.15 -7.44 4.12
C PHE A 112 0.32 -6.36 3.05
N VAL A 113 1.24 -6.60 2.11
CA VAL A 113 1.52 -5.74 0.96
C VAL A 113 1.21 -6.53 -0.30
N ARG A 114 0.44 -5.93 -1.22
CA ARG A 114 0.22 -6.46 -2.57
C ARG A 114 0.55 -5.41 -3.60
N VAL A 115 1.39 -5.75 -4.55
CA VAL A 115 1.71 -4.94 -5.72
C VAL A 115 1.17 -5.66 -6.95
N SER A 116 0.52 -4.90 -7.83
CA SER A 116 0.03 -5.36 -9.12
C SER A 116 0.73 -4.56 -10.20
N LEU A 117 1.30 -5.26 -11.18
CA LEU A 117 1.97 -4.71 -12.35
C LEU A 117 1.36 -5.34 -13.60
N PRO A 118 0.64 -4.58 -14.45
CA PRO A 118 0.13 -5.11 -15.70
C PRO A 118 1.27 -5.32 -16.71
N ARG A 119 1.11 -6.29 -17.61
CA ARG A 119 2.10 -6.63 -18.66
C ARG A 119 2.37 -5.48 -19.63
N LYS A 120 1.32 -4.76 -20.05
CA LYS A 120 1.43 -3.58 -20.91
C LYS A 120 1.25 -2.34 -20.04
N ALA A 121 2.17 -1.39 -20.13
CA ALA A 121 1.96 -0.06 -19.59
C ALA A 121 0.68 0.53 -20.23
N ALA A 122 -0.06 1.34 -19.48
CA ALA A 122 -1.20 2.06 -20.03
C ALA A 122 -0.74 2.83 -21.29
N GLU A 123 -1.41 2.61 -22.43
CA GLU A 123 -1.15 3.38 -23.64
C GLU A 123 -1.36 4.87 -23.32
N GLU A 124 -0.38 5.72 -23.67
CA GLU A 124 -0.60 7.16 -23.64
C GLU A 124 -1.79 7.49 -24.56
N PRO A 125 -2.72 8.36 -24.14
CA PRO A 125 -3.81 8.77 -25.02
C PRO A 125 -3.19 9.40 -26.28
N ALA A 126 -3.59 8.90 -27.44
CA ALA A 126 -3.18 9.44 -28.73
C ALA A 126 -3.48 10.95 -28.77
N SER A 127 -2.45 11.73 -29.12
CA SER A 127 -2.51 13.18 -29.32
C SER A 127 -3.42 13.58 -30.48
#